data_AF-A0A531MK62-F1
#
_entry.id   AF-A0A531MK62-F1
#
_cell.length_a   1.000
_cell.length_b   1.000
_cell.length_c   1.000
_cell.angle_alpha   90.00
_cell.angle_beta   90.00
_cell.angle_gamma   90.00
#
_symmetry.space_group_name_H-M   'P 1'
#
loop_
_entity.id
_entity.type
_entity.pdbx_description
1 polymer ?
#
loop_
_entity_poly.entity_id
_entity_poly.type
_entity_poly.pdbx_seq_one_letter_code
_entity_poly.pdbx_strand_id
1 'polypeptide(L)'
;AAILEATLVGRQWLVGNSVSYADFRMATFLPFNDVAGLPLGDYPALARWYSRLEAVEAWRDPFKGLAAPHLPPVPPQDAMR
;
A
#
# COMPACT_ATOMS: atom_id res chain seq x y z
N ALA A 1 -12.14 2.82 6.30
CA ALA A 1 -12.36 1.48 5.72
C ALA A 1 -13.74 1.34 5.07
N ALA A 2 -14.84 1.64 5.78
CA ALA A 2 -16.21 1.47 5.26
C ALA A 2 -16.51 2.10 3.87
N ILE A 3 -16.02 3.31 3.58
CA ILE A 3 -16.20 3.95 2.27
C ILE A 3 -15.50 3.15 1.15
N LEU A 4 -14.29 2.68 1.41
CA LEU A 4 -13.52 1.88 0.46
C LEU A 4 -14.16 0.50 0.24
N GLU A 5 -14.63 -0.14 1.31
CA GLU A 5 -15.42 -1.38 1.23
C GLU A 5 -16.63 -1.20 0.31
N ALA A 6 -17.48 -0.20 0.58
CA ALA A 6 -18.67 0.07 -0.22
C ALA A 6 -18.34 0.34 -1.70
N THR A 7 -17.22 1.02 -1.97
CA THR A 7 -16.74 1.28 -3.32
C THR A 7 -16.31 0.00 -4.05
N LEU A 8 -15.74 -0.96 -3.32
CA LEU A 8 -15.22 -2.22 -3.85
C LEU A 8 -16.27 -3.35 -3.94
N VAL A 9 -17.47 -3.15 -3.39
CA VAL A 9 -18.58 -4.09 -3.58
C VAL A 9 -18.90 -4.23 -5.07
N GLY A 10 -18.86 -5.47 -5.57
CA GLY A 10 -19.09 -5.77 -6.98
C GLY A 10 -17.96 -5.37 -7.93
N ARG A 11 -16.83 -4.85 -7.41
CA ARG A 11 -15.67 -4.45 -8.23
C ARG A 11 -14.45 -5.31 -7.94
N GLN A 12 -13.63 -5.48 -8.97
CA GLN A 12 -12.31 -6.10 -8.83
C GLN A 12 -11.21 -5.07 -8.55
N TRP A 13 -11.31 -3.89 -9.17
CA TRP A 13 -10.38 -2.77 -9.08
C TRP A 13 -11.17 -1.47 -8.87
N LEU A 14 -10.50 -0.42 -8.39
CA LEU A 14 -11.18 0.85 -8.09
C LEU A 14 -11.78 1.52 -9.32
N VAL A 15 -11.09 1.44 -10.46
CA VAL A 15 -11.49 2.07 -11.72
C VAL A 15 -11.32 1.08 -12.87
N GLY A 16 -12.38 0.93 -13.69
CA GLY A 16 -12.36 0.05 -14.85
C GLY A 16 -12.27 -1.43 -14.50
N ASN A 17 -11.69 -2.21 -15.41
CA ASN A 17 -11.68 -3.68 -15.33
C ASN A 17 -10.26 -4.27 -15.16
N SER A 18 -9.26 -3.43 -14.91
CA SER A 18 -7.86 -3.81 -14.73
C SER A 18 -7.22 -2.98 -13.62
N VAL A 19 -6.13 -3.48 -13.03
CA VAL A 19 -5.35 -2.73 -12.02
C VAL A 19 -4.90 -1.38 -12.58
N SER A 20 -4.94 -0.36 -11.74
CA SER A 20 -4.61 1.01 -12.13
C SER A 20 -3.82 1.74 -11.05
N TYR A 21 -3.33 2.95 -11.39
CA TYR A 21 -2.71 3.84 -10.41
C TYR A 21 -3.61 4.13 -9.19
N ALA A 22 -4.94 4.16 -9.36
CA ALA A 22 -5.86 4.39 -8.25
C ALA A 22 -5.73 3.32 -7.16
N ASP A 23 -5.55 2.06 -7.56
CA ASP A 23 -5.40 0.93 -6.64
C ASP A 23 -4.12 1.07 -5.82
N PHE A 24 -2.98 1.29 -6.49
CA PHE A 24 -1.70 1.48 -5.83
C PHE A 24 -1.69 2.70 -4.91
N ARG A 25 -2.20 3.83 -5.39
CA ARG A 25 -2.26 5.08 -4.60
C ARG A 25 -3.12 4.92 -3.34
N MET A 26 -4.19 4.15 -3.42
CA MET A 26 -5.08 3.92 -2.28
C MET A 26 -4.49 2.88 -1.30
N ALA A 27 -3.72 1.91 -1.80
CA ALA A 27 -3.18 0.84 -0.97
C ALA A 27 -1.86 1.18 -0.25
N THR A 28 -1.20 2.31 -0.54
CA THR A 28 0.17 2.62 -0.08
C THR A 28 0.39 2.56 1.43
N PHE A 29 -0.64 2.72 2.25
CA PHE A 29 -0.52 2.65 3.71
C PHE A 29 -0.84 1.25 4.29
N LEU A 30 -1.44 0.36 3.50
CA LEU A 30 -1.88 -0.96 3.96
C LEU A 30 -0.74 -1.94 4.27
N PRO A 31 0.46 -1.87 3.65
CA PRO A 31 1.59 -2.69 4.08
C PRO A 31 2.01 -2.48 5.54
N PHE A 32 1.63 -1.35 6.15
CA PHE A 32 1.89 -1.01 7.56
C PHE A 32 0.70 -1.30 8.48
N ASN A 33 -0.26 -2.12 8.02
CA ASN A 33 -1.49 -2.36 8.77
C ASN A 33 -1.27 -3.15 10.07
N ASP A 34 -0.18 -3.90 10.17
CA ASP A 34 0.25 -4.54 11.41
C ASP A 34 0.46 -3.53 12.55
N VAL A 35 1.01 -2.35 12.22
CA VAL A 35 1.17 -1.23 13.15
C VAL A 35 -0.10 -0.38 13.25
N ALA A 36 -0.78 -0.13 12.12
CA ALA A 36 -1.95 0.75 12.08
C ALA A 36 -3.22 0.14 12.70
N GLY A 37 -3.30 -1.20 12.79
CA GLY A 37 -4.38 -1.91 13.46
C GLY A 37 -5.76 -1.75 12.79
N LEU A 38 -5.83 -1.50 11.48
CA LEU A 38 -7.13 -1.43 10.82
C LEU A 38 -7.75 -2.83 10.74
N PRO A 39 -9.06 -2.98 11.05
CA PRO A 39 -9.73 -4.27 11.06
C PRO A 39 -10.12 -4.67 9.63
N LEU A 40 -9.14 -4.89 8.74
CA LEU A 40 -9.40 -5.22 7.33
C LEU A 40 -10.23 -6.50 7.16
N GLY A 41 -10.16 -7.43 8.12
CA GLY A 41 -10.96 -8.66 8.15
C GLY A 41 -12.46 -8.42 8.23
N ASP A 42 -12.90 -7.27 8.76
CA ASP A 42 -14.32 -6.89 8.84
C ASP A 42 -14.86 -6.36 7.49
N TYR A 43 -13.99 -6.21 6.49
CA TYR A 43 -14.28 -5.60 5.19
C TYR A 43 -13.91 -6.56 4.06
N PRO A 44 -14.78 -7.53 3.72
CA PRO A 44 -14.44 -8.62 2.80
C PRO A 44 -14.15 -8.16 1.36
N ALA A 45 -14.76 -7.09 0.86
CA ALA A 45 -14.45 -6.56 -0.47
C ALA A 45 -13.07 -5.90 -0.50
N LEU A 46 -12.74 -5.13 0.53
CA LEU A 46 -11.44 -4.52 0.74
C LEU A 46 -10.36 -5.60 0.91
N ALA A 47 -10.56 -6.59 1.77
CA ALA A 47 -9.62 -7.69 1.98
C ALA A 47 -9.35 -8.45 0.68
N ARG A 48 -10.39 -8.77 -0.11
CA ARG A 48 -10.24 -9.43 -1.43
C ARG A 48 -9.44 -8.56 -2.41
N TRP A 49 -9.71 -7.27 -2.47
CA TRP A 49 -9.00 -6.33 -3.33
C TRP A 49 -7.53 -6.21 -2.92
N TYR A 50 -7.25 -6.07 -1.62
CA TYR A 50 -5.88 -5.96 -1.12
C TYR A 50 -5.08 -7.24 -1.37
N SER A 51 -5.67 -8.41 -1.16
CA SER A 51 -5.03 -9.70 -1.49
C SER A 51 -4.66 -9.84 -2.97
N ARG A 52 -5.39 -9.18 -3.89
CA ARG A 52 -5.03 -9.15 -5.31
C ARG A 52 -3.83 -8.25 -5.59
N LEU A 53 -3.73 -7.11 -4.92
CA LEU A 53 -2.53 -6.26 -4.99
C LEU A 53 -1.32 -6.98 -4.41
N GLU A 54 -1.49 -7.61 -3.24
CA GLU A 54 -0.49 -8.45 -2.61
C GLU A 54 -0.07 -9.64 -3.47
N ALA A 55 -0.80 -10.02 -4.53
CA ALA A 55 -0.37 -11.05 -5.48
C ALA A 55 0.73 -10.55 -6.44
N VAL A 56 0.84 -9.23 -6.65
CA VAL A 56 1.84 -8.61 -7.54
C VAL A 56 3.19 -8.57 -6.80
N GLU A 57 4.20 -9.28 -7.33
CA GLU A 57 5.52 -9.39 -6.67
C GLU A 57 6.18 -8.03 -6.42
N ALA A 58 6.21 -7.16 -7.43
CA ALA A 58 6.79 -5.82 -7.33
C ALA A 58 6.03 -4.90 -6.35
N TRP A 59 4.79 -5.24 -5.99
CA TRP A 59 4.04 -4.53 -4.96
C TRP A 59 4.34 -5.09 -3.56
N ARG A 60 4.31 -6.42 -3.42
CA ARG A 60 4.55 -7.11 -2.14
C ARG A 60 5.96 -6.87 -1.61
N ASP A 61 6.96 -6.86 -2.50
CA ASP A 61 8.36 -6.64 -2.15
C ASP A 61 9.00 -5.64 -3.13
N PRO A 62 8.67 -4.34 -2.99
CA PRO A 62 9.06 -3.31 -3.95
C PRO A 62 10.56 -3.01 -3.95
N PHE A 63 11.27 -3.43 -2.90
CA PHE A 63 12.71 -3.21 -2.75
C PHE A 63 13.53 -4.48 -2.97
N LYS A 64 12.90 -5.59 -3.35
CA LYS A 64 13.59 -6.85 -3.61
C LYS A 64 14.75 -6.66 -4.59
N GLY A 65 15.94 -7.05 -4.15
CA GLY A 65 17.16 -6.96 -4.97
C GLY A 65 17.75 -5.55 -5.11
N LEU A 66 17.17 -4.53 -4.47
CA LEU A 66 17.80 -3.21 -4.37
C LEU A 66 18.80 -3.19 -3.23
N ALA A 67 20.04 -2.80 -3.53
CA ALA A 67 21.02 -2.45 -2.52
C ALA A 67 20.81 -0.99 -2.10
N ALA A 68 20.33 -0.77 -0.88
CA ALA A 68 20.29 0.56 -0.28
C ALA A 68 21.62 0.82 0.46
N PRO A 69 22.53 1.65 -0.07
CA PRO A 69 23.77 1.98 0.63
C PRO A 69 23.47 2.74 1.93
N HIS A 70 24.39 2.66 2.89
CA HIS A 70 24.30 3.46 4.12
C HIS A 70 24.24 4.95 3.75
N LEU A 71 23.18 5.64 4.17
CA LEU A 71 23.03 7.08 3.94
C LEU A 71 24.14 7.83 4.69
N PRO A 72 24.75 8.89 4.11
CA PRO A 72 25.66 9.73 4.87
C PRO A 72 24.94 10.28 6.12
N PRO A 73 25.66 10.54 7.22
CA PRO A 73 25.06 11.12 8.41
C PRO A 73 24.37 12.44 8.05
N VAL A 74 23.18 12.66 8.60
CA VAL A 74 22.48 13.95 8.45
C VAL A 74 23.35 15.02 9.10
N PRO A 75 23.75 16.08 8.38
CA PRO A 75 24.52 17.17 8.96
C PRO A 75 23.80 17.76 10.18
N PRO A 76 24.53 18.23 11.20
CA PRO A 76 23.92 18.96 12.30
C PRO A 76 23.09 20.14 11.76
N GLN A 77 21.92 20.40 12.34
CA GLN A 77 21.02 21.45 11.87
C GLN A 77 21.68 22.85 11.82
N ASP A 78 22.68 23.07 12.68
CA ASP A 78 23.45 24.32 12.75
C ASP A 78 24.42 24.50 11.57
N ALA A 79 24.82 23.42 10.90
CA ALA A 79 25.69 23.45 9.71
C ALA A 79 24.93 23.69 8.40
N MET A 80 23.59 23.81 8.47
CA MET A 80 22.69 23.99 7.33
C MET A 80 22.09 25.40 7.25
N ARG A 81 22.50 26.30 8.17
CA ARG A 81 22.26 27.74 8.15
C ARG A 81 23.45 28.46 7.53
#